data_AF-A0A5P3VKN9-F1
#
_entry.id   AF-A0A5P3VKN9-F1
#
_cell.length_a   1.000
_cell.length_b   1.000
_cell.length_c   1.000
_cell.angle_alpha   90.00
_cell.angle_beta   90.00
_cell.angle_gamma   90.00
#
_symmetry.space_group_name_H-M   'P 1'
#
loop_
_entity.id
_entity.type
_entity.pdbx_description
1 polymer ?
#
loop_
_entity_poly.entity_id
_entity_poly.type
_entity_poly.pdbx_seq_one_letter_code
_entity_poly.pdbx_strand_id
1 'polypeptide(L)'
;MSRQDQSEMDPLARKALERLLKSADKHEAGAAVRRPALTDSALSEYRELRGLKAKEDFEAVMAYAQAEGAIMARRPRRDPQGLIERIELIDVVKLASILGKVPHAVRVQSARQTLASRLGEHPILNDVLSSWERLKKIRGTGPDAAANWDMACDVITYCQSQVALGATETPVRDASARLFKDSKRIEALVPCLDVLLVGNIDDDARPEAEVLQELGLYREPQPARLAGNIVVRRERGTFPLDRPYGALPPSTVLGLGSMPSQVLNTAS
;
A
#
# COMPACT_ATOMS: atom_id res chain seq x y z
N MET A 1 14.04 -15.84 21.69
CA MET A 1 12.61 -16.16 21.49
C MET A 1 12.42 -16.89 20.17
N SER A 2 11.83 -18.08 20.19
CA SER A 2 11.38 -18.77 18.98
C SER A 2 10.15 -18.05 18.39
N ARG A 3 9.82 -18.27 17.11
CA ARG A 3 8.59 -17.72 16.49
C ARG A 3 7.30 -18.03 17.29
N GLN A 4 7.31 -19.08 18.12
CA GLN A 4 6.22 -19.45 19.03
C GLN A 4 6.09 -18.48 20.23
N ASP A 5 7.18 -17.93 20.77
CA ASP A 5 7.13 -16.99 21.90
C ASP A 5 6.59 -15.61 21.47
N GLN A 6 6.69 -15.26 20.18
CA GLN A 6 6.11 -14.03 19.64
C GLN A 6 4.57 -14.05 19.61
N SER A 7 3.96 -15.24 19.61
CA SER A 7 2.50 -15.41 19.75
C SER A 7 2.02 -15.46 21.20
N GLU A 8 2.91 -15.67 22.16
CA GLU A 8 2.60 -15.68 23.61
C GLU A 8 2.85 -14.32 24.29
N MET A 9 3.34 -13.32 23.56
CA MET A 9 3.58 -11.98 24.10
C MET A 9 2.28 -11.36 24.62
N ASP A 10 2.30 -10.89 25.87
CA ASP A 10 1.17 -10.21 26.48
C ASP A 10 0.63 -9.07 25.56
N PRO A 11 -0.68 -9.06 25.24
CA PRO A 11 -1.25 -8.09 24.30
C PRO A 11 -1.08 -6.64 24.74
N LEU A 12 -1.12 -6.35 26.04
CA LEU A 12 -0.96 -5.00 26.57
C LEU A 12 0.50 -4.54 26.43
N ALA A 13 1.45 -5.40 26.77
CA ALA A 13 2.87 -5.15 26.59
C ALA A 13 3.21 -4.92 25.11
N ARG A 14 2.68 -5.77 24.21
CA ARG A 14 2.83 -5.60 22.77
C ARG A 14 2.27 -4.25 22.31
N LYS A 15 1.05 -3.88 22.71
CA LYS A 15 0.44 -2.58 22.38
C LYS A 15 1.30 -1.41 22.87
N ALA A 16 1.87 -1.49 24.07
CA ALA A 16 2.75 -0.47 24.63
C ALA A 16 4.04 -0.32 23.82
N LEU A 17 4.73 -1.44 23.53
CA LEU A 17 5.94 -1.47 22.71
C LEU A 17 5.69 -0.98 21.27
N GLU A 18 4.55 -1.34 20.67
CA GLU A 18 4.15 -0.83 19.34
C GLU A 18 3.90 0.68 19.35
N ARG A 19 3.32 1.22 20.42
CA ARG A 19 3.14 2.67 20.60
C ARG A 19 4.49 3.37 20.73
N LEU A 20 5.45 2.76 21.43
CA LEU A 20 6.80 3.28 21.55
C LEU A 20 7.52 3.29 20.19
N LEU A 21 7.42 2.21 19.42
CA LEU A 21 7.98 2.12 18.06
C LEU A 21 7.38 3.18 17.12
N LYS A 22 6.04 3.34 17.10
CA LYS A 22 5.38 4.40 16.31
C LYS A 22 5.83 5.81 16.72
N SER A 23 6.10 6.03 18.00
CA SER A 23 6.59 7.32 18.49
C SER A 23 8.04 7.55 18.07
N ALA A 24 8.83 6.49 17.95
CA ALA A 24 10.19 6.53 17.42
C ALA A 24 10.21 6.88 15.94
N ASP A 25 9.38 6.21 15.12
CA ASP A 25 9.25 6.53 13.70
C ASP A 25 8.90 8.01 13.49
N LYS A 26 7.99 8.56 14.32
CA LYS A 26 7.63 9.99 14.29
C LYS A 26 8.77 10.92 14.69
N HIS A 27 9.59 10.52 15.66
CA HIS A 27 10.74 11.29 16.10
C HIS A 27 11.84 11.29 15.02
N GLU A 28 12.14 10.14 14.43
CA GLU A 28 13.09 10.03 13.32
C GLU A 28 12.62 10.82 12.09
N ALA A 29 11.32 10.80 11.79
CA ALA A 29 10.71 11.60 10.73
C ALA A 29 10.69 13.12 11.02
N GLY A 30 11.18 13.57 12.18
CA GLY A 30 11.19 14.97 12.60
C GLY A 30 9.80 15.52 13.01
N ALA A 31 8.77 14.67 13.06
CA ALA A 31 7.42 15.06 13.48
C ALA A 31 7.28 15.21 15.00
N ALA A 32 8.19 14.62 15.77
CA ALA A 32 8.25 14.76 17.23
C ALA A 32 9.63 15.20 17.70
N VAL A 33 9.68 16.25 18.53
CA VAL A 33 10.94 16.83 19.05
C VAL A 33 11.53 16.01 20.21
N ARG A 34 10.67 15.29 20.95
CA ARG A 34 11.08 14.58 22.17
C ARG A 34 11.36 13.12 21.87
N ARG A 35 12.44 12.60 22.49
CA ARG A 35 12.74 11.17 22.45
C ARG A 35 11.54 10.34 22.89
N PRO A 36 11.23 9.24 22.19
CA PRO A 36 10.08 8.40 22.48
C PRO A 36 10.23 7.74 23.86
N ALA A 37 9.22 7.94 24.70
CA ALA A 37 9.11 7.33 26.01
C ALA A 37 7.63 7.09 26.36
N LEU A 38 7.36 6.03 27.11
CA LEU A 38 6.06 5.81 27.75
C LEU A 38 6.13 6.39 29.16
N THR A 39 5.24 7.35 29.43
CA THR A 39 5.08 7.99 30.74
C THR A 39 3.92 7.37 31.49
N ASP A 40 3.71 7.82 32.73
CA ASP A 40 2.65 7.37 33.63
C ASP A 40 1.28 7.23 32.94
N SER A 41 0.83 8.26 32.22
CA SER A 41 -0.44 8.24 31.48
C SER A 41 -0.54 7.18 30.38
N ALA A 42 0.58 6.71 29.84
CA ALA A 42 0.62 5.64 28.84
C ALA A 42 0.69 4.24 29.48
N LEU A 43 0.94 4.16 30.79
CA LEU A 43 1.04 2.94 31.59
C LEU A 43 -0.13 2.77 32.57
N SER A 44 -1.16 3.61 32.50
CA SER A 44 -2.35 3.54 33.38
C SER A 44 -3.06 2.19 33.26
N GLU A 45 -3.25 1.68 32.03
CA GLU A 45 -3.86 0.36 31.77
C GLU A 45 -3.09 -0.77 32.49
N TYR A 46 -1.76 -0.69 32.57
CA TYR A 46 -0.92 -1.65 33.29
C TYR A 46 -1.07 -1.52 34.82
N ARG A 47 -1.17 -0.29 35.34
CA ARG A 47 -1.35 -0.05 36.78
C ARG A 47 -2.69 -0.58 37.30
N GLU A 48 -3.73 -0.43 36.47
CA GLU A 48 -5.11 -0.84 36.77
C GLU A 48 -5.33 -2.36 36.68
N LEU A 49 -4.37 -3.13 36.17
CA LEU A 49 -4.46 -4.59 36.15
C LEU A 49 -4.64 -5.13 37.58
N ARG A 50 -5.72 -5.88 37.80
CA ARG A 50 -6.06 -6.46 39.11
C ARG A 50 -5.37 -7.79 39.38
N GLY A 51 -5.02 -8.54 38.34
CA GLY A 51 -4.38 -9.86 38.47
C GLY A 51 -2.86 -9.73 38.60
N LEU A 52 -2.29 -10.37 39.62
CA LEU A 52 -0.84 -10.44 39.82
C LEU A 52 -0.16 -11.05 38.58
N LYS A 53 -0.69 -12.17 38.08
CA LYS A 53 -0.19 -12.85 36.89
C LYS A 53 -0.14 -11.95 35.65
N ALA A 54 -1.19 -11.16 35.40
CA ALA A 54 -1.21 -10.25 34.25
C ALA A 54 -0.16 -9.12 34.36
N LYS A 55 0.16 -8.68 35.59
CA LYS A 55 1.25 -7.73 35.82
C LYS A 55 2.61 -8.37 35.61
N GLU A 56 2.80 -9.61 36.10
CA GLU A 56 4.02 -10.38 35.91
C GLU A 56 4.28 -10.67 34.42
N ASP A 57 3.25 -11.06 33.66
CA ASP A 57 3.35 -11.33 32.22
C ASP A 57 3.77 -10.05 31.45
N PHE A 58 3.17 -8.90 31.78
CA PHE A 58 3.58 -7.61 31.21
C PHE A 58 5.02 -7.25 31.57
N GLU A 59 5.40 -7.39 32.84
CA GLU A 59 6.75 -7.08 33.31
C GLU A 59 7.80 -8.02 32.73
N ALA A 60 7.47 -9.30 32.51
CA ALA A 60 8.35 -10.26 31.86
C ALA A 60 8.69 -9.82 30.43
N VAL A 61 7.71 -9.34 29.66
CA VAL A 61 7.95 -8.79 28.31
C VAL A 61 8.83 -7.55 28.36
N MET A 62 8.61 -6.65 29.32
CA MET A 62 9.44 -5.44 29.47
C MET A 62 10.86 -5.76 29.94
N ALA A 63 11.02 -6.73 30.84
CA ALA A 63 12.31 -7.21 31.30
C ALA A 63 13.10 -7.85 30.15
N TYR A 64 12.44 -8.67 29.32
CA TYR A 64 13.05 -9.23 28.12
C TYR A 64 13.51 -8.14 27.15
N ALA A 65 12.63 -7.17 26.83
CA ALA A 65 12.99 -6.07 25.93
C ALA A 65 14.13 -5.20 26.48
N GLN A 66 14.23 -5.06 27.81
CA GLN A 66 15.35 -4.39 28.46
C GLN A 66 16.64 -5.22 28.41
N ALA A 67 16.56 -6.55 28.61
CA ALA A 67 17.72 -7.44 28.54
C ALA A 67 18.34 -7.47 27.13
N GLU A 68 17.50 -7.44 26.08
CA GLU A 68 17.95 -7.28 24.69
C GLU A 68 18.53 -5.88 24.40
N GLY A 69 18.34 -4.92 25.31
CA GLY A 69 18.80 -3.54 25.20
C GLY A 69 17.95 -2.67 24.27
N ALA A 70 16.71 -3.08 23.98
CA ALA A 70 15.79 -2.28 23.17
C ALA A 70 15.22 -1.10 23.96
N ILE A 71 14.92 -1.31 25.24
CA ILE A 71 14.31 -0.31 26.13
C ILE A 71 15.03 -0.21 27.47
N MET A 72 14.73 0.85 28.21
CA MET A 72 15.08 1.01 29.63
C MET A 72 13.81 1.27 30.43
N ALA A 73 13.42 0.32 31.26
CA ALA A 73 12.33 0.49 32.22
C ALA A 73 12.87 1.13 33.50
N ARG A 74 12.32 2.29 33.86
CA ARG A 74 12.60 3.00 35.11
C ARG A 74 11.51 2.71 36.13
N ARG A 75 11.95 2.45 37.35
CA ARG A 75 11.12 2.22 38.54
C ARG A 75 11.25 3.38 39.54
N PRO A 76 10.31 3.52 40.49
CA PRO A 76 10.38 4.55 41.52
C PRO A 76 11.68 4.45 42.31
N ARG A 77 12.37 5.57 42.51
CA ARG A 77 13.63 5.58 43.30
C ARG A 77 13.45 5.12 44.75
N ARG A 78 12.25 5.32 45.31
CA ARG A 78 11.91 4.99 46.70
C ARG A 78 11.40 3.56 46.85
N ASP A 79 11.09 2.89 45.75
CA ASP A 79 10.61 1.51 45.73
C ASP A 79 11.16 0.79 44.48
N PRO A 80 12.36 0.20 44.59
CA PRO A 80 12.98 -0.53 43.48
C PRO A 80 12.21 -1.78 43.03
N GLN A 81 11.30 -2.29 43.86
CA GLN A 81 10.38 -3.39 43.53
C GLN A 81 9.02 -2.89 43.03
N GLY A 82 8.82 -1.57 43.00
CA GLY A 82 7.60 -0.94 42.54
C GLY A 82 7.38 -1.11 41.04
N LEU A 83 6.13 -0.85 40.63
CA LEU A 83 5.69 -0.93 39.24
C LEU A 83 6.51 0.00 38.34
N ILE A 84 6.61 -0.35 37.06
CA ILE A 84 7.31 0.47 36.06
C ILE A 84 6.66 1.86 35.97
N GLU A 85 7.45 2.91 36.15
CA GLU A 85 7.00 4.31 36.06
C GLU A 85 7.18 4.90 34.67
N ARG A 86 8.24 4.50 33.98
CA ARG A 86 8.61 5.07 32.67
C ARG A 86 9.40 4.08 31.86
N ILE A 87 9.13 4.03 30.56
CA ILE A 87 9.89 3.21 29.61
C ILE A 87 10.51 4.13 28.58
N GLU A 88 11.83 4.09 28.45
CA GLU A 88 12.57 4.87 27.46
C GLU A 88 13.05 3.94 26.35
N LEU A 89 12.96 4.41 25.10
CA LEU A 89 13.53 3.68 23.98
C LEU A 89 15.04 3.90 23.94
N ILE A 90 15.79 2.79 23.81
CA ILE A 90 17.24 2.81 23.64
C ILE A 90 17.60 2.51 22.19
N ASP A 91 17.03 1.45 21.62
CA ASP A 91 17.34 0.99 20.26
C ASP A 91 16.06 0.59 19.49
N VAL A 92 15.79 1.34 18.42
CA VAL A 92 14.62 1.18 17.54
C VAL A 92 14.66 -0.14 16.77
N VAL A 93 15.84 -0.51 16.27
CA VAL A 93 16.02 -1.70 15.42
C VAL A 93 15.78 -2.95 16.25
N LYS A 94 16.33 -3.00 17.46
CA LYS A 94 16.11 -4.10 18.39
C LYS A 94 14.65 -4.19 18.83
N LEU A 95 14.02 -3.06 19.16
CA LEU A 95 12.59 -3.05 19.50
C LEU A 95 11.73 -3.60 18.35
N ALA A 96 12.00 -3.16 17.12
CA ALA A 96 11.28 -3.63 15.95
C ALA A 96 11.50 -5.14 15.72
N SER A 97 12.72 -5.62 15.91
CA SER A 97 13.05 -7.06 15.84
C SER A 97 12.26 -7.89 16.86
N ILE A 98 12.14 -7.44 18.10
CA ILE A 98 11.33 -8.10 19.14
C ILE A 98 9.85 -8.18 18.73
N LEU A 99 9.34 -7.10 18.13
CA LEU A 99 7.97 -7.01 17.64
C LEU A 99 7.73 -7.72 16.29
N GLY A 100 8.78 -8.26 15.65
CA GLY A 100 8.71 -8.83 14.31
C GLY A 100 8.34 -7.80 13.23
N LYS A 101 8.70 -6.53 13.44
CA LYS A 101 8.43 -5.41 12.53
C LYS A 101 9.72 -4.88 11.93
N VAL A 102 9.60 -4.21 10.78
CA VAL A 102 10.70 -3.47 10.16
C VAL A 102 10.51 -1.98 10.48
N PRO A 103 11.52 -1.29 11.04
CA PRO A 103 11.46 0.15 11.29
C PRO A 103 11.10 0.93 10.02
N HIS A 104 10.43 2.07 10.15
CA HIS A 104 10.05 2.88 8.99
C HIS A 104 11.27 3.37 8.21
N ALA A 105 12.31 3.85 8.88
CA ALA A 105 13.54 4.29 8.24
C ALA A 105 14.20 3.19 7.39
N VAL A 106 14.19 1.94 7.87
CA VAL A 106 14.72 0.79 7.12
C VAL A 106 13.89 0.51 5.87
N ARG A 107 12.55 0.63 5.95
CA ARG A 107 11.66 0.48 4.78
C ARG A 107 11.91 1.56 3.73
N VAL A 108 12.08 2.82 4.16
CA VAL A 108 12.46 3.93 3.26
C VAL A 108 13.83 3.67 2.63
N GLN A 109 14.81 3.21 3.40
CA GLN A 109 16.15 2.92 2.87
C GLN A 109 16.11 1.79 1.83
N SER A 110 15.31 0.74 2.08
CA SER A 110 15.08 -0.32 1.09
C SER A 110 14.41 0.24 -0.17
N ALA A 111 13.42 1.11 -0.04
CA ALA A 111 12.76 1.76 -1.17
C ALA A 111 13.74 2.61 -2.00
N ARG A 112 14.63 3.36 -1.34
CA ARG A 112 15.69 4.14 -1.98
C ARG A 112 16.64 3.25 -2.78
N GLN A 113 16.99 2.07 -2.27
CA GLN A 113 17.83 1.11 -2.99
C GLN A 113 17.13 0.56 -4.23
N THR A 114 15.84 0.19 -4.12
CA THR A 114 15.04 -0.27 -5.27
C THR A 114 14.98 0.77 -6.38
N LEU A 115 14.83 2.05 -6.03
CA LEU A 115 14.66 3.14 -7.00
C LEU A 115 15.97 3.80 -7.43
N ALA A 116 17.13 3.35 -6.93
CA ALA A 116 18.41 4.05 -7.08
C ALA A 116 18.80 4.29 -8.55
N SER A 117 18.55 3.32 -9.43
CA SER A 117 18.82 3.44 -10.87
C SER A 117 17.89 4.43 -11.58
N ARG A 118 16.70 4.67 -11.05
CA ARG A 118 15.67 5.54 -11.65
C ARG A 118 15.77 7.00 -11.23
N LEU A 119 16.52 7.30 -10.16
CA LEU A 119 16.59 8.67 -9.60
C LEU A 119 17.16 9.70 -10.58
N GLY A 120 18.02 9.27 -11.52
CA GLY A 120 18.56 10.16 -12.56
C GLY A 120 17.56 10.45 -13.68
N GLU A 121 16.74 9.46 -14.04
CA GLU A 121 15.73 9.56 -15.10
C GLU A 121 14.46 10.29 -14.61
N HIS A 122 14.09 10.08 -13.35
CA HIS A 122 12.89 10.63 -12.73
C HIS A 122 13.22 11.38 -11.42
N PRO A 123 13.63 12.66 -11.49
CA PRO A 123 14.03 13.45 -10.32
C PRO A 123 12.96 13.55 -9.23
N ILE A 124 11.67 13.53 -9.62
CA ILE A 124 10.51 13.58 -8.71
C ILE A 124 10.51 12.44 -7.67
N LEU A 125 11.18 11.32 -7.95
CA LEU A 125 11.34 10.23 -6.99
C LEU A 125 12.10 10.66 -5.73
N ASN A 126 12.97 11.68 -5.82
CA ASN A 126 13.64 12.23 -4.62
C ASN A 126 12.64 12.91 -3.69
N ASP A 127 11.65 13.61 -4.22
CA ASP A 127 10.61 14.26 -3.43
C ASP A 127 9.66 13.22 -2.83
N VAL A 128 9.34 12.16 -3.58
CA VAL A 128 8.57 11.00 -3.09
C VAL A 128 9.28 10.34 -1.90
N LEU A 129 10.59 10.04 -2.04
CA LEU A 129 11.40 9.47 -0.96
C LEU A 129 11.46 10.41 0.25
N SER A 130 11.66 11.72 0.03
CA SER A 130 11.69 12.73 1.09
C SER A 130 10.35 12.85 1.82
N SER A 131 9.24 12.72 1.09
CA SER A 131 7.90 12.67 1.67
C SER A 131 7.72 11.42 2.54
N TRP A 132 8.19 10.26 2.04
CA TRP A 132 8.13 9.02 2.79
C TRP A 132 8.98 9.04 4.06
N GLU A 133 10.18 9.65 4.03
CA GLU A 133 11.00 9.89 5.23
C GLU A 133 10.20 10.64 6.31
N ARG A 134 9.33 11.55 5.90
CA ARG A 134 8.45 12.34 6.77
C ARG A 134 7.12 11.65 7.12
N LEU A 135 7.01 10.34 6.89
CA LEU A 135 5.79 9.53 7.10
C LEU A 135 4.58 9.98 6.26
N LYS A 136 4.77 10.78 5.22
CA LYS A 136 3.70 11.26 4.35
C LYS A 136 3.57 10.35 3.13
N LYS A 137 2.37 9.79 2.93
CA LYS A 137 2.06 8.98 1.74
C LYS A 137 1.83 9.87 0.53
N ILE A 138 2.25 9.39 -0.64
CA ILE A 138 2.03 10.06 -1.93
C ILE A 138 1.03 9.24 -2.72
N ARG A 139 -0.11 9.85 -3.07
CA ARG A 139 -1.24 9.17 -3.77
C ARG A 139 -1.65 7.84 -3.11
N GLY A 140 -1.63 7.79 -1.78
CA GLY A 140 -1.94 6.59 -0.99
C GLY A 140 -0.81 5.54 -0.92
N THR A 141 0.29 5.75 -1.62
CA THR A 141 1.47 4.86 -1.62
C THR A 141 2.51 5.27 -0.57
N GLY A 142 3.26 4.28 -0.08
CA GLY A 142 4.35 4.46 0.88
C GLY A 142 5.58 3.63 0.47
N PRO A 143 6.62 3.54 1.31
CA PRO A 143 7.85 2.82 1.00
C PRO A 143 7.67 1.39 0.52
N ASP A 144 6.69 0.68 1.10
CA ASP A 144 6.39 -0.71 0.76
C ASP A 144 5.90 -0.87 -0.71
N ALA A 145 5.52 0.23 -1.36
CA ALA A 145 5.12 0.26 -2.77
C ALA A 145 6.27 0.63 -3.73
N ALA A 146 7.53 0.69 -3.27
CA ALA A 146 8.66 1.10 -4.13
C ALA A 146 8.78 0.29 -5.43
N ALA A 147 8.49 -1.01 -5.40
CA ALA A 147 8.45 -1.83 -6.60
C ALA A 147 7.38 -1.38 -7.61
N ASN A 148 6.25 -0.83 -7.15
CA ASN A 148 5.23 -0.27 -8.03
C ASN A 148 5.76 1.00 -8.74
N TRP A 149 6.56 1.81 -8.05
CA TRP A 149 7.17 3.01 -8.65
C TRP A 149 8.21 2.65 -9.70
N ASP A 150 9.04 1.63 -9.47
CA ASP A 150 9.98 1.13 -10.48
C ASP A 150 9.23 0.59 -11.71
N MET A 151 8.21 -0.25 -11.49
CA MET A 151 7.35 -0.74 -12.59
C MET A 151 6.64 0.39 -13.33
N ALA A 152 6.25 1.48 -12.66
CA ALA A 152 5.65 2.64 -13.32
C ALA A 152 6.66 3.36 -14.24
N CYS A 153 7.94 3.41 -13.86
CA CYS A 153 9.01 3.90 -14.74
C CYS A 153 9.16 3.00 -15.99
N ASP A 154 9.05 1.68 -15.82
CA ASP A 154 9.07 0.73 -16.96
C ASP A 154 7.89 0.96 -17.92
N VAL A 155 6.70 1.27 -17.40
CA VAL A 155 5.52 1.60 -18.24
C VAL A 155 5.78 2.85 -19.07
N ILE A 156 6.32 3.91 -18.47
CA ILE A 156 6.64 5.16 -19.18
C ILE A 156 7.65 4.89 -20.29
N THR A 157 8.74 4.18 -19.95
CA THR A 157 9.79 3.80 -20.92
C THR A 157 9.22 2.95 -22.05
N TYR A 158 8.37 1.98 -21.73
CA TYR A 158 7.69 1.13 -22.70
C TYR A 158 6.81 1.97 -23.64
N CYS A 159 5.94 2.84 -23.11
CA CYS A 159 5.07 3.68 -23.92
C CYS A 159 5.86 4.62 -24.85
N GLN A 160 6.92 5.25 -24.34
CA GLN A 160 7.81 6.08 -25.16
C GLN A 160 8.45 5.29 -26.31
N SER A 161 8.87 4.05 -26.07
CA SER A 161 9.40 3.17 -27.12
C SER A 161 8.37 2.80 -28.18
N GLN A 162 7.10 2.58 -27.78
CA GLN A 162 6.02 2.26 -28.72
C GLN A 162 5.67 3.45 -29.62
N VAL A 163 5.65 4.65 -29.05
CA VAL A 163 5.46 5.90 -29.81
C VAL A 163 6.58 6.09 -30.84
N ALA A 164 7.83 5.83 -30.45
CA ALA A 164 8.97 5.89 -31.37
C ALA A 164 8.88 4.87 -32.53
N LEU A 165 8.20 3.75 -32.32
CA LEU A 165 7.90 2.74 -33.34
C LEU A 165 6.64 3.04 -34.18
N GLY A 166 5.98 4.18 -33.94
CA GLY A 166 4.82 4.65 -34.70
C GLY A 166 3.47 4.14 -34.18
N ALA A 167 3.41 3.50 -33.00
CA ALA A 167 2.14 3.17 -32.37
C ALA A 167 1.56 4.41 -31.66
N THR A 168 0.34 4.81 -32.04
CA THR A 168 -0.32 6.00 -31.47
C THR A 168 -1.22 5.69 -30.28
N GLU A 169 -1.90 4.55 -30.29
CA GLU A 169 -2.80 4.14 -29.22
C GLU A 169 -2.72 2.64 -28.96
N THR A 170 -2.77 2.22 -27.71
CA THR A 170 -2.75 0.80 -27.32
C THR A 170 -3.74 0.54 -26.17
N PRO A 171 -4.53 -0.54 -26.23
CA PRO A 171 -5.33 -0.98 -25.09
C PRO A 171 -4.47 -1.17 -23.85
N VAL A 172 -4.86 -0.56 -22.72
CA VAL A 172 -4.10 -0.63 -21.46
C VAL A 172 -3.86 -2.07 -21.01
N ARG A 173 -4.82 -2.97 -21.24
CA ARG A 173 -4.72 -4.38 -20.85
C ARG A 173 -3.77 -5.17 -21.73
N ASP A 174 -3.68 -4.82 -23.01
CA ASP A 174 -2.72 -5.44 -23.94
C ASP A 174 -1.30 -4.97 -23.63
N ALA A 175 -1.11 -3.66 -23.41
CA ALA A 175 0.16 -3.12 -22.96
C ALA A 175 0.61 -3.77 -21.64
N SER A 176 -0.31 -3.87 -20.68
CA SER A 176 -0.06 -4.49 -19.37
C SER A 176 0.29 -5.97 -19.49
N ALA A 177 -0.45 -6.73 -20.30
CA ALA A 177 -0.18 -8.14 -20.54
C ALA A 177 1.15 -8.37 -21.27
N ARG A 178 1.54 -7.48 -22.20
CA ARG A 178 2.83 -7.55 -22.90
C ARG A 178 3.99 -7.29 -21.94
N LEU A 179 3.89 -6.23 -21.14
CA LEU A 179 4.95 -5.76 -20.26
C LEU A 179 5.10 -6.64 -19.01
N PHE A 180 3.99 -7.00 -18.35
CA PHE A 180 4.01 -7.64 -17.03
C PHE A 180 3.44 -9.06 -16.99
N LYS A 181 2.90 -9.57 -18.10
CA LYS A 181 2.08 -10.81 -18.12
C LYS A 181 0.88 -10.78 -17.17
N ASP A 182 0.48 -9.58 -16.76
CA ASP A 182 -0.70 -9.30 -15.94
C ASP A 182 -1.47 -8.17 -16.61
N SER A 183 -2.71 -8.44 -17.02
CA SER A 183 -3.54 -7.53 -17.80
C SER A 183 -4.10 -6.34 -17.00
N LYS A 184 -4.02 -6.36 -15.66
CA LYS A 184 -4.53 -5.27 -14.80
C LYS A 184 -3.41 -4.48 -14.12
N ARG A 185 -2.16 -4.88 -14.31
CA ARG A 185 -1.05 -4.31 -13.56
C ARG A 185 -0.89 -2.81 -13.78
N ILE A 186 -0.96 -2.33 -15.03
CA ILE A 186 -0.83 -0.89 -15.33
C ILE A 186 -1.94 -0.07 -14.65
N GLU A 187 -3.19 -0.55 -14.62
CA GLU A 187 -4.31 0.13 -13.95
C GLU A 187 -4.01 0.34 -12.45
N ALA A 188 -3.38 -0.63 -11.79
CA ALA A 188 -2.97 -0.52 -10.37
C ALA A 188 -1.79 0.45 -10.14
N LEU A 189 -1.05 0.80 -11.19
CA LEU A 189 0.11 1.70 -11.13
C LEU A 189 -0.24 3.17 -11.41
N VAL A 190 -1.49 3.46 -11.80
CA VAL A 190 -1.97 4.82 -12.13
C VAL A 190 -1.59 5.87 -11.07
N PRO A 191 -1.70 5.63 -9.75
CA PRO A 191 -1.27 6.59 -8.74
C PRO A 191 0.22 6.97 -8.82
N CYS A 192 1.09 6.04 -9.24
CA CYS A 192 2.53 6.27 -9.41
C CYS A 192 2.79 6.96 -10.76
N LEU A 193 2.10 6.53 -11.82
CA LEU A 193 2.21 7.10 -13.17
C LEU A 193 1.81 8.58 -13.18
N ASP A 194 0.73 8.93 -12.49
CA ASP A 194 0.28 10.33 -12.36
C ASP A 194 1.41 11.25 -11.90
N VAL A 195 2.05 10.92 -10.77
CA VAL A 195 3.13 11.71 -10.18
C VAL A 195 4.37 11.74 -11.07
N LEU A 196 4.73 10.60 -11.68
CA LEU A 196 5.89 10.53 -12.56
C LEU A 196 5.72 11.37 -13.83
N LEU A 197 4.50 11.45 -14.37
CA LEU A 197 4.19 12.23 -15.57
C LEU A 197 4.06 13.72 -15.27
N VAL A 198 3.37 14.10 -14.19
CA VAL A 198 3.24 15.51 -13.79
C VAL A 198 4.59 16.08 -13.33
N GLY A 199 5.41 15.25 -12.68
CA GLY A 199 6.65 15.72 -12.04
C GLY A 199 6.39 16.56 -10.80
N ASN A 200 5.23 16.39 -10.15
CA ASN A 200 4.83 17.09 -8.93
C ASN A 200 4.10 16.15 -7.96
N ILE A 201 4.34 16.30 -6.66
CA ILE A 201 3.67 15.56 -5.59
C ILE A 201 2.53 16.33 -4.93
N ASP A 202 2.47 17.65 -5.10
CA ASP A 202 1.58 18.54 -4.34
C ASP A 202 0.21 18.77 -5.03
N ASP A 203 0.13 18.60 -6.35
CA ASP A 203 -1.11 18.80 -7.11
C ASP A 203 -2.16 17.73 -6.78
N ASP A 204 -3.42 17.96 -7.13
CA ASP A 204 -4.49 16.98 -6.97
C ASP A 204 -4.33 15.79 -7.93
N ALA A 205 -4.86 14.63 -7.52
CA ALA A 205 -4.79 13.42 -8.32
C ALA A 205 -5.63 13.57 -9.59
N ARG A 206 -5.01 13.35 -10.75
CA ARG A 206 -5.72 13.39 -12.03
C ARG A 206 -6.65 12.19 -12.19
N PRO A 207 -7.74 12.33 -12.97
CA PRO A 207 -8.55 11.20 -13.38
C PRO A 207 -7.70 10.13 -14.09
N GLU A 208 -7.94 8.87 -13.78
CA GLU A 208 -7.18 7.75 -14.37
C GLU A 208 -7.18 7.77 -15.90
N ALA A 209 -8.30 8.15 -16.52
CA ALA A 209 -8.42 8.21 -17.98
C ALA A 209 -7.42 9.21 -18.59
N GLU A 210 -7.20 10.36 -17.94
CA GLU A 210 -6.27 11.39 -18.42
C GLU A 210 -4.82 10.90 -18.32
N VAL A 211 -4.46 10.27 -17.20
CA VAL A 211 -3.13 9.69 -16.97
C VAL A 211 -2.81 8.61 -18.02
N LEU A 212 -3.77 7.72 -18.31
CA LEU A 212 -3.59 6.69 -19.32
C LEU A 212 -3.52 7.28 -20.73
N GLN A 213 -4.37 8.26 -21.05
CA GLN A 213 -4.41 8.89 -22.37
C GLN A 213 -3.10 9.62 -22.69
N GLU A 214 -2.47 10.27 -21.72
CA GLU A 214 -1.14 10.90 -21.88
C GLU A 214 -0.07 9.88 -22.31
N LEU A 215 -0.20 8.62 -21.88
CA LEU A 215 0.67 7.52 -22.27
C LEU A 215 0.29 6.84 -23.60
N GLY A 216 -0.72 7.36 -24.30
CA GLY A 216 -1.32 6.70 -25.47
C GLY A 216 -2.07 5.41 -25.13
N LEU A 217 -2.47 5.25 -23.86
CA LEU A 217 -3.20 4.08 -23.39
C LEU A 217 -4.69 4.40 -23.25
N TYR A 218 -5.54 3.46 -23.65
CA TYR A 218 -6.98 3.59 -23.46
C TYR A 218 -7.60 2.32 -22.90
N ARG A 219 -8.74 2.47 -22.23
CA ARG A 219 -9.54 1.33 -21.77
C ARG A 219 -10.47 0.88 -22.89
N GLU A 220 -10.36 -0.38 -23.27
CA GLU A 220 -11.34 -0.96 -24.18
C GLU A 220 -12.72 -1.05 -23.52
N PRO A 221 -13.79 -0.66 -24.24
CA PRO A 221 -15.14 -0.85 -23.75
C PRO A 221 -15.41 -2.34 -23.59
N GLN A 222 -15.92 -2.75 -22.43
CA GLN A 222 -16.23 -4.16 -22.19
C GLN A 222 -17.28 -4.63 -23.19
N PRO A 223 -17.09 -5.79 -23.85
CA PRO A 223 -18.06 -6.28 -24.82
C PRO A 223 -19.42 -6.53 -24.16
N ALA A 224 -20.49 -6.22 -24.87
CA ALA A 224 -21.84 -6.61 -24.48
C ALA A 224 -21.95 -8.14 -24.58
N ARG A 225 -21.93 -8.80 -23.42
CA ARG A 225 -22.08 -10.26 -23.31
C ARG A 225 -23.54 -10.59 -23.17
N LEU A 226 -24.04 -11.34 -24.15
CA LEU A 226 -25.42 -11.78 -24.20
C LEU A 226 -25.45 -13.31 -24.28
N ALA A 227 -26.49 -13.91 -23.72
CA ALA A 227 -26.72 -15.34 -23.76
C ALA A 227 -28.21 -15.63 -23.97
N GLY A 228 -28.51 -16.71 -24.68
CA GLY A 228 -29.88 -17.19 -24.87
C GLY A 228 -30.45 -16.97 -26.28
N ASN A 229 -31.74 -17.33 -26.43
CA ASN A 229 -32.43 -17.29 -27.71
C ASN A 229 -33.06 -15.91 -27.96
N ILE A 230 -32.22 -14.91 -28.18
CA ILE A 230 -32.65 -13.52 -28.41
C ILE A 230 -32.19 -13.05 -29.78
N VAL A 231 -32.93 -12.08 -30.31
CA VAL A 231 -32.56 -11.37 -31.54
C VAL A 231 -32.03 -10.00 -31.15
N VAL A 232 -30.81 -9.69 -31.57
CA VAL A 232 -30.12 -8.45 -31.23
C VAL A 232 -30.23 -7.48 -32.39
N ARG A 233 -30.65 -6.25 -32.11
CA ARG A 233 -30.66 -5.14 -33.09
C ARG A 233 -29.30 -4.48 -33.11
N ARG A 234 -28.68 -4.44 -34.28
CA ARG A 234 -27.35 -3.87 -34.53
C ARG A 234 -27.43 -2.81 -35.63
N GLU A 235 -26.39 -1.99 -35.77
CA GLU A 235 -26.33 -0.95 -36.82
C GLU A 235 -26.58 -1.50 -38.22
N ARG A 236 -26.03 -2.69 -38.52
CA ARG A 236 -26.12 -3.34 -39.84
C ARG A 236 -27.34 -4.25 -40.01
N GLY A 237 -28.26 -4.28 -39.04
CA GLY A 237 -29.46 -5.11 -39.09
C GLY A 237 -29.76 -5.86 -37.80
N THR A 238 -30.77 -6.72 -37.87
CA THR A 238 -31.32 -7.44 -36.71
C THR A 238 -31.05 -8.93 -36.89
N PHE A 239 -30.27 -9.52 -35.98
CA PHE A 239 -29.75 -10.88 -36.15
C PHE A 239 -29.98 -11.73 -34.89
N PRO A 240 -30.22 -13.04 -35.02
CA PRO A 240 -30.22 -13.94 -33.88
C PRO A 240 -28.81 -13.96 -33.25
N LEU A 241 -28.76 -14.06 -31.92
CA LEU A 241 -27.50 -14.21 -31.20
C LEU A 241 -26.85 -15.57 -31.52
N ASP A 242 -25.54 -15.57 -31.76
CA ASP A 242 -24.77 -16.81 -31.90
C ASP A 242 -24.83 -17.62 -30.59
N ARG A 243 -25.34 -18.84 -30.69
CA ARG A 243 -25.63 -19.69 -29.53
C ARG A 243 -24.35 -20.34 -28.99
N PRO A 244 -24.23 -20.57 -27.66
CA PRO A 244 -25.14 -20.13 -26.59
C PRO A 244 -24.79 -18.75 -26.01
N TYR A 245 -23.64 -18.18 -26.37
CA TYR A 245 -23.11 -16.92 -25.86
C TYR A 245 -22.53 -16.09 -27.01
N GLY A 246 -22.86 -14.80 -27.04
CA GLY A 246 -22.25 -13.85 -27.97
C GLY A 246 -21.61 -12.69 -27.20
N ALA A 247 -20.39 -12.34 -27.60
CA ALA A 247 -19.71 -11.12 -27.17
C ALA A 247 -19.72 -10.13 -28.34
N LEU A 248 -20.44 -9.02 -28.18
CA LEU A 248 -20.59 -8.01 -29.22
C LEU A 248 -19.89 -6.71 -28.80
N PRO A 249 -19.27 -5.96 -29.72
CA PRO A 249 -18.81 -4.60 -29.42
C PRO A 249 -20.01 -3.75 -28.96
N PRO A 250 -19.93 -3.04 -27.82
CA PRO A 250 -21.09 -2.38 -27.22
C PRO A 250 -21.75 -1.35 -28.14
N SER A 251 -20.93 -0.60 -28.88
CA SER A 251 -21.39 0.39 -29.87
C SER A 251 -22.29 -0.23 -30.94
N THR A 252 -22.12 -1.52 -31.23
CA THR A 252 -22.91 -2.20 -32.26
C THR A 252 -24.26 -2.72 -31.76
N VAL A 253 -24.56 -2.64 -30.45
CA VAL A 253 -25.81 -3.15 -29.87
C VAL A 253 -26.77 -1.99 -29.63
N LEU A 254 -27.79 -1.87 -30.48
CA LEU A 254 -28.82 -0.82 -30.43
C LEU A 254 -30.06 -1.21 -29.60
N GLY A 255 -30.09 -2.45 -29.11
CA GLY A 255 -31.20 -3.01 -28.32
C GLY A 255 -31.55 -4.44 -28.76
N LEU A 256 -32.69 -4.92 -28.25
CA LEU A 256 -33.22 -6.24 -28.59
C LEU A 256 -34.33 -6.09 -29.65
N GLY A 257 -34.26 -6.94 -30.68
CA GLY A 257 -35.34 -7.10 -31.67
C GLY A 257 -36.42 -8.10 -31.21
N SER A 258 -36.13 -8.91 -30.20
CA SER A 258 -37.08 -9.80 -29.52
C SER A 258 -37.49 -9.26 -28.16
N MET A 259 -38.67 -9.65 -27.66
CA MET A 259 -39.09 -9.42 -26.27
C MET A 259 -38.71 -10.62 -25.40
N PRO A 260 -37.64 -10.56 -24.59
CA PRO A 260 -37.33 -11.64 -23.66
C PRO A 260 -38.38 -11.73 -22.55
N SER A 261 -38.75 -12.94 -22.14
CA SER A 261 -39.67 -13.16 -21.02
C SER A 261 -39.04 -12.86 -19.65
N GLN A 262 -37.71 -12.99 -19.55
CA GLN A 262 -36.92 -12.72 -18.34
C GLN A 262 -35.53 -12.20 -18.73
N VAL A 263 -34.98 -11.29 -17.92
CA VAL A 263 -33.61 -10.76 -18.09
C VAL A 263 -32.86 -11.00 -16.78
N LEU A 264 -31.72 -11.70 -16.87
CA LEU A 264 -30.78 -11.84 -15.77
C LEU A 264 -29.62 -10.89 -16.00
N ASN A 265 -29.38 -9.97 -15.06
CA ASN A 265 -28.22 -9.09 -15.11
C ASN A 265 -27.21 -9.54 -14.04
N THR A 266 -26.03 -9.95 -14.48
CA THR A 266 -24.87 -10.09 -13.58
C THR A 266 -24.20 -8.73 -13.49
N ALA A 267 -24.51 -7.97 -12.43
CA ALA A 267 -23.77 -6.73 -12.16
C ALA A 267 -22.27 -7.06 -12.06
N SER A 268 -21.46 -6.31 -12.81
CA SER A 268 -19.99 -6.37 -12.77
C SER A 268 -19.45 -5.38 -11.76
#